data_AF-A0A2M8NG02-F1
#
_entry.id   AF-A0A2M8NG02-F1
#
_cell.length_a   1.000
_cell.length_b   1.000
_cell.length_c   1.000
_cell.angle_alpha   90.00
_cell.angle_beta   90.00
_cell.angle_gamma   90.00
#
_symmetry.space_group_name_H-M   'P 1'
#
loop_
_entity.id
_entity.type
_entity.pdbx_description
1 polymer ?
#
loop_
_entity_poly.entity_id
_entity_poly.type
_entity_poly.pdbx_seq_one_letter_code
_entity_poly.pdbx_strand_id
1 'polypeptide(L)'
;LETKRIGDYAQEHGIAMALHMAGSPIAALASVHIAAATENFLALENHSVDLPRWNDLISGLPNPLIQDGYIAVPETPGLGFADLNLEVWREFIDARDPLFFDPTASWNNERSNDRLWS
;
A
#
# COMPACT_ATOMS: atom_id res chain seq x y z
N LEU A 1 -7.88 -1.75 11.60
CA LEU A 1 -7.44 -3.14 11.91
C LEU A 1 -8.26 -4.19 11.14
N GLU A 2 -9.13 -3.75 10.24
CA GLU A 2 -10.13 -4.56 9.55
C GLU A 2 -9.51 -5.73 8.77
N THR A 3 -8.47 -5.49 7.96
CA THR A 3 -7.82 -6.57 7.18
C THR A 3 -7.25 -7.68 8.07
N LYS A 4 -6.64 -7.32 9.21
CA LYS A 4 -6.13 -8.28 10.19
C LYS A 4 -7.27 -9.14 10.75
N ARG A 5 -8.37 -8.51 11.17
CA ARG A 5 -9.56 -9.23 11.68
C ARG A 5 -10.17 -10.18 10.66
N ILE A 6 -10.23 -9.76 9.40
CA ILE A 6 -10.68 -10.62 8.29
C ILE A 6 -9.71 -11.80 8.10
N GLY A 7 -8.40 -11.54 8.16
CA GLY A 7 -7.36 -12.57 8.10
C GLY A 7 -7.48 -13.60 9.21
N ASP A 8 -7.64 -13.16 10.47
CA ASP A 8 -7.86 -14.05 11.63
C ASP A 8 -9.09 -14.93 11.45
N TYR A 9 -10.21 -14.32 11.02
CA TYR A 9 -11.44 -15.06 10.82
C TYR A 9 -11.29 -16.11 9.71
N ALA A 10 -10.58 -15.76 8.62
CA ALA A 10 -10.24 -16.72 7.57
C ALA A 10 -9.32 -17.84 8.11
N GLN A 11 -8.35 -17.52 8.97
CA GLN A 11 -7.46 -18.49 9.61
C GLN A 11 -8.23 -19.51 10.46
N GLU A 12 -9.23 -19.09 11.23
CA GLU A 12 -10.11 -19.99 12.02
C GLU A 12 -10.80 -21.05 11.15
N HIS A 13 -10.95 -20.77 9.84
CA HIS A 13 -11.57 -21.65 8.86
C HIS A 13 -10.56 -22.36 7.94
N GLY A 14 -9.25 -22.26 8.23
CA GLY A 14 -8.19 -22.87 7.40
C GLY A 14 -8.06 -22.24 6.01
N ILE A 15 -8.52 -21.00 5.84
CA ILE A 15 -8.48 -20.27 4.56
C ILE A 15 -7.21 -19.43 4.51
N ALA A 16 -6.43 -19.60 3.44
CA ALA A 16 -5.24 -18.82 3.19
C ALA A 16 -5.59 -17.39 2.71
N MET A 17 -4.76 -16.42 3.08
CA MET A 17 -4.91 -15.01 2.75
C MET A 17 -3.90 -14.60 1.67
N ALA A 18 -4.40 -14.34 0.46
CA ALA A 18 -3.67 -13.62 -0.57
C ALA A 18 -4.09 -12.14 -0.53
N LEU A 19 -3.12 -11.24 -0.43
CA LEU A 19 -3.37 -9.81 -0.29
C LEU A 19 -3.35 -9.14 -1.66
N HIS A 20 -4.50 -8.57 -2.04
CA HIS A 20 -4.60 -7.66 -3.18
C HIS A 20 -3.79 -6.38 -2.93
N MET A 21 -3.05 -5.93 -3.94
CA MET A 21 -2.24 -4.72 -3.88
C MET A 21 -1.99 -4.17 -5.30
N ALA A 22 -2.70 -3.10 -5.62
CA ALA A 22 -2.48 -2.29 -6.82
C ALA A 22 -2.30 -0.81 -6.42
N GLY A 23 -1.32 -0.55 -5.54
CA GLY A 23 -1.06 0.77 -4.96
C GLY A 23 0.41 1.18 -4.99
N SER A 24 0.71 2.28 -4.30
CA SER A 24 2.09 2.77 -4.12
C SER A 24 2.87 1.90 -3.11
N PRO A 25 4.18 2.13 -2.93
CA PRO A 25 4.97 1.42 -1.91
C PRO A 25 4.41 1.55 -0.50
N ILE A 26 3.66 2.62 -0.21
CA ILE A 26 3.02 2.82 1.10
C ILE A 26 1.96 1.74 1.34
N ALA A 27 1.12 1.48 0.35
CA ALA A 27 0.10 0.43 0.43
C ALA A 27 0.76 -0.97 0.49
N ALA A 28 1.82 -1.18 -0.28
CA ALA A 28 2.58 -2.43 -0.24
C ALA A 28 3.18 -2.69 1.15
N LEU A 29 3.82 -1.70 1.77
CA LEU A 29 4.39 -1.83 3.12
C LEU A 29 3.33 -2.03 4.20
N ALA A 30 2.18 -1.35 4.09
CA ALA A 30 1.05 -1.63 4.96
C ALA A 30 0.62 -3.10 4.85
N SER A 31 0.54 -3.64 3.64
CA SER A 31 0.24 -5.06 3.41
C SER A 31 1.34 -5.99 3.90
N VAL A 32 2.63 -5.62 3.81
CA VAL A 32 3.74 -6.39 4.41
C VAL A 32 3.58 -6.52 5.92
N HIS A 33 3.21 -5.44 6.62
CA HIS A 33 2.94 -5.51 8.06
C HIS A 33 1.70 -6.35 8.40
N ILE A 34 0.65 -6.31 7.56
CA ILE A 34 -0.50 -7.20 7.72
C ILE A 34 -0.10 -8.66 7.53
N ALA A 35 0.62 -8.98 6.46
CA ALA A 35 1.12 -10.31 6.17
C ALA A 35 1.96 -10.86 7.33
N ALA A 36 2.87 -10.05 7.87
CA ALA A 36 3.71 -10.41 9.01
C ALA A 36 2.92 -10.62 10.32
N ALA A 37 1.77 -9.98 10.47
CA ALA A 37 0.92 -10.05 11.66
C ALA A 37 -0.19 -11.12 11.60
N THR A 38 -0.23 -11.90 10.52
CA THR A 38 -1.22 -12.98 10.28
C THR A 38 -0.53 -14.31 10.01
N GLU A 39 -1.12 -15.43 10.44
CA GLU A 39 -0.47 -16.75 10.30
C GLU A 39 -0.87 -17.49 9.01
N ASN A 40 -1.87 -17.00 8.28
CA ASN A 40 -2.42 -17.62 7.07
C ASN A 40 -2.02 -16.92 5.77
N PHE A 41 -0.99 -16.06 5.78
CA PHE A 41 -0.51 -15.36 4.59
C PHE A 41 0.03 -16.32 3.52
N LEU A 42 -0.39 -16.12 2.27
CA LEU A 42 0.06 -16.90 1.10
C LEU A 42 0.95 -16.09 0.17
N ALA A 43 0.47 -14.92 -0.26
CA ALA A 43 1.16 -14.07 -1.23
C ALA A 43 0.64 -12.63 -1.15
N LEU A 44 1.49 -11.69 -1.54
CA LEU A 44 1.18 -10.27 -1.68
C LEU A 44 1.32 -9.92 -3.16
N GLU A 45 0.27 -9.37 -3.76
CA GLU A 45 0.31 -8.88 -5.13
C GLU A 45 1.37 -7.77 -5.31
N ASN A 46 2.01 -7.72 -6.48
CA ASN A 46 2.71 -6.54 -6.95
C ASN A 46 2.24 -6.20 -8.36
N HIS A 47 1.43 -5.15 -8.48
CA HIS A 47 0.94 -4.67 -9.78
C HIS A 47 1.92 -3.68 -10.47
N SER A 48 2.98 -3.24 -9.79
CA SER A 48 3.87 -2.16 -10.28
C SER A 48 5.17 -2.69 -10.89
N VAL A 49 5.19 -3.95 -11.36
CA VAL A 49 6.39 -4.63 -11.91
C VAL A 49 7.05 -3.88 -13.06
N ASP A 50 6.25 -3.18 -13.88
CA ASP A 50 6.73 -2.46 -15.07
C ASP A 50 6.96 -0.96 -14.84
N LEU A 51 6.91 -0.50 -13.58
CA LEU A 51 7.09 0.91 -13.22
C LEU A 51 8.28 1.09 -12.26
N PRO A 52 9.54 1.15 -12.75
CA PRO A 52 10.73 1.28 -11.90
C PRO A 52 10.64 2.44 -10.91
N ARG A 53 10.10 3.59 -11.35
CA ARG A 53 9.88 4.81 -10.57
C ARG A 53 8.98 4.62 -9.35
N TRP A 54 8.24 3.52 -9.27
CA TRP A 54 7.47 3.16 -8.09
C TRP A 54 8.37 3.04 -6.85
N ASN A 55 9.58 2.49 -7.00
CA ASN A 55 10.52 2.34 -5.88
C ASN A 55 11.04 3.69 -5.36
N ASP A 56 11.07 4.71 -6.21
CA ASP A 56 11.63 6.02 -5.88
C ASP A 56 10.64 6.92 -5.12
N LEU A 57 9.38 6.49 -4.93
CA LEU A 57 8.32 7.24 -4.24
C LEU A 57 8.59 7.41 -2.73
N ILE A 58 9.45 6.56 -2.15
CA ILE A 58 9.80 6.55 -0.74
C ILE A 58 11.31 6.37 -0.57
N SER A 59 11.84 6.66 0.62
CA SER A 59 13.26 6.54 0.95
C SER A 59 13.50 5.70 2.21
N GLY A 60 14.75 5.34 2.48
CA GLY A 60 15.15 4.64 3.72
C GLY A 60 14.92 3.13 3.72
N LEU A 61 14.55 2.56 2.58
CA LEU A 61 14.44 1.12 2.35
C LEU A 61 15.29 0.73 1.13
N PRO A 62 15.55 -0.58 0.91
CA PRO A 62 16.21 -1.04 -0.30
C PRO A 62 15.50 -0.52 -1.56
N ASN A 63 16.29 -0.20 -2.59
CA ASN A 63 15.81 0.19 -3.91
C ASN A 63 16.55 -0.67 -4.95
N PRO A 64 15.88 -1.66 -5.59
CA PRO A 64 14.44 -1.93 -5.54
C PRO A 64 13.97 -2.49 -4.20
N LEU A 65 12.72 -2.20 -3.84
CA LEU A 65 12.10 -2.66 -2.59
C LEU A 65 11.89 -4.18 -2.59
N ILE A 66 11.48 -4.71 -3.73
CA ILE A 66 11.30 -6.15 -3.96
C ILE A 66 12.63 -6.74 -4.44
N GLN A 67 13.15 -7.70 -3.70
CA GLN A 67 14.40 -8.40 -4.00
C GLN A 67 14.10 -9.90 -4.08
N ASP A 68 14.43 -10.51 -5.22
CA ASP A 68 14.20 -11.94 -5.47
C ASP A 68 12.76 -12.42 -5.24
N GLY A 69 11.78 -11.52 -5.46
CA GLY A 69 10.35 -11.80 -5.25
C GLY A 69 9.87 -11.59 -3.81
N TYR A 70 10.70 -11.05 -2.92
CA TYR A 70 10.37 -10.83 -1.51
C TYR A 70 10.56 -9.37 -1.09
N ILE A 71 9.82 -8.96 -0.06
CA ILE A 71 10.04 -7.72 0.67
C ILE A 71 10.39 -8.10 2.11
N ALA A 72 11.52 -7.63 2.61
CA ALA A 72 11.87 -7.80 4.02
C ALA A 72 10.94 -6.95 4.90
N VAL A 73 10.44 -7.51 5.99
CA VAL A 73 9.62 -6.77 6.96
C VAL A 73 10.51 -5.70 7.62
N PRO A 74 10.19 -4.40 7.50
CA PRO A 74 11.00 -3.36 8.10
C PRO A 74 10.98 -3.41 9.64
N GLU A 75 12.11 -3.13 10.27
CA GLU A 75 12.25 -3.05 11.74
C GLU A 75 12.19 -1.61 12.28
N THR A 76 12.24 -0.62 11.40
CA THR A 76 12.08 0.80 11.74
C THR A 76 10.62 1.12 12.08
N PRO A 77 10.36 2.20 12.85
CA PRO A 77 9.00 2.53 13.28
C PRO A 77 8.00 2.78 12.13
N GLY A 78 6.71 2.57 12.42
CA GLY A 78 5.63 2.86 11.48
C GLY A 78 5.58 1.85 10.34
N LEU A 79 5.56 2.34 9.10
CA LEU A 79 5.58 1.53 7.87
C LEU A 79 7.01 1.23 7.37
N GLY A 80 8.03 1.65 8.12
CA GLY A 80 9.42 1.29 7.88
C GLY A 80 10.24 2.21 6.95
N PHE A 81 9.60 2.97 6.06
CA PHE A 81 10.30 3.95 5.24
C PHE A 81 10.66 5.21 6.03
N ALA A 82 11.71 5.91 5.59
CA ALA A 82 12.20 7.12 6.27
C ALA A 82 11.36 8.36 5.91
N ASP A 83 11.14 8.61 4.62
CA ASP A 83 10.36 9.75 4.14
C ASP A 83 9.77 9.53 2.73
N LEU A 84 8.82 10.36 2.33
CA LEU A 84 8.27 10.44 0.98
C LEU A 84 9.17 11.24 0.05
N ASN A 85 9.37 10.76 -1.17
CA ASN A 85 10.04 11.53 -2.21
C ASN A 85 9.04 12.44 -2.94
N LEU A 86 8.76 13.61 -2.39
CA LEU A 86 7.73 14.52 -2.91
C LEU A 86 7.99 14.99 -4.35
N GLU A 87 9.24 15.02 -4.80
CA GLU A 87 9.58 15.35 -6.19
C GLU A 87 9.04 14.28 -7.14
N VAL A 88 9.30 13.00 -6.84
CA VAL A 88 8.83 11.87 -7.63
C VAL A 88 7.31 11.78 -7.61
N TRP A 89 6.69 11.98 -6.45
CA TRP A 89 5.22 12.01 -6.33
C TRP A 89 4.56 13.07 -7.21
N ARG A 90 5.17 14.26 -7.35
CA ARG A 90 4.63 15.33 -8.20
C ARG A 90 4.57 14.96 -9.66
N GLU A 91 5.45 14.09 -10.14
CA GLU A 91 5.45 13.62 -11.52
C GLU A 91 4.26 12.70 -11.84
N PHE A 92 3.60 12.14 -10.82
CA PHE A 92 2.45 11.24 -10.98
C PHE A 92 1.09 11.91 -10.71
N ILE A 93 1.07 13.22 -10.48
CA ILE A 93 -0.18 13.97 -10.30
C ILE A 93 -0.98 13.95 -11.61
N ASP A 94 -2.27 13.66 -11.52
CA ASP A 94 -3.17 13.73 -12.67
C ASP A 94 -3.27 15.18 -13.16
N ALA A 95 -2.89 15.44 -14.41
CA ALA A 95 -2.94 16.78 -14.99
C ALA A 95 -4.37 17.37 -15.02
N ARG A 96 -5.41 16.53 -14.92
CA ARG A 96 -6.82 16.96 -14.86
C ARG A 96 -7.24 17.39 -13.45
N ASP A 97 -6.54 16.92 -12.43
CA ASP A 97 -6.78 17.24 -11.03
C ASP A 97 -5.45 17.47 -10.31
N PRO A 98 -4.81 18.65 -10.52
CA PRO A 98 -3.43 18.91 -10.12
C PRO A 98 -3.28 19.19 -8.61
N LEU A 99 -4.14 18.61 -7.78
CA LEU A 99 -4.09 18.70 -6.33
C LEU A 99 -3.01 17.77 -5.78
N PHE A 100 -2.37 18.16 -4.68
CA PHE A 100 -1.37 17.32 -4.03
C PHE A 100 -1.57 17.20 -2.53
N PHE A 101 -1.32 18.29 -1.80
CA PHE A 101 -1.59 18.42 -0.37
C PHE A 101 -2.44 19.66 -0.08
N ASP A 102 -3.38 19.91 -0.98
CA ASP A 102 -4.32 21.01 -0.90
C ASP A 102 -5.31 20.80 0.26
N PRO A 103 -5.89 21.89 0.82
CA PRO A 103 -6.91 21.77 1.86
C PRO A 103 -8.09 20.90 1.41
N THR A 104 -8.53 20.00 2.29
CA THR A 104 -9.55 19.00 1.96
C THR A 104 -10.99 19.48 2.21
N ALA A 105 -11.20 20.77 2.45
CA ALA A 105 -12.51 21.31 2.83
C ALA A 105 -13.60 21.10 1.77
N SER A 106 -13.23 20.99 0.49
CA SER A 106 -14.15 20.67 -0.62
C SER A 106 -14.80 19.29 -0.43
N TRP A 107 -14.05 18.30 0.04
CA TRP A 107 -14.51 16.92 0.24
C TRP A 107 -15.59 16.79 1.31
N ASN A 108 -15.76 17.78 2.18
CA ASN A 108 -16.85 17.79 3.18
C ASN A 108 -18.24 17.85 2.54
N ASN A 109 -18.33 18.33 1.29
CA ASN A 109 -19.60 18.48 0.57
C ASN A 109 -19.68 17.57 -0.67
N GLU A 110 -18.60 16.85 -0.98
CA GLU A 110 -18.52 15.97 -2.14
C GLU A 110 -19.30 14.68 -1.84
N ARG A 111 -20.20 14.29 -2.75
CA ARG A 111 -20.98 13.06 -2.57
C ARG A 111 -20.16 11.86 -3.02
N SER A 112 -19.67 11.07 -2.07
CA SER A 112 -19.03 9.78 -2.38
C SER A 112 -20.01 8.84 -3.07
N ASN A 113 -19.52 8.07 -4.06
CA ASN A 113 -20.30 7.08 -4.78
C ASN A 113 -20.37 5.76 -3.98
N ASP A 114 -20.85 5.86 -2.75
CA ASP A 114 -20.87 4.78 -1.76
C ASP A 114 -22.03 3.82 -2.07
N ARG A 115 -21.81 2.92 -3.03
CA ARG A 115 -22.79 1.92 -3.48
C ARG A 115 -22.41 0.55 -2.95
N LEU A 116 -23.43 -0.25 -2.67
CA LEU A 116 -23.27 -1.64 -2.24
C LEU A 116 -22.87 -2.61 -3.38
N TRP A 117 -22.47 -2.08 -4.55
CA TRP A 117 -22.14 -2.86 -5.74
C TRP A 117 -21.15 -2.07 -6.64
N SER A 118 -20.32 -2.82 -7.40
CA SER A 118 -19.37 -2.29 -8.39
C SER A 118 -19.96 -2.23 -9.79
#